data_AF-A0A377Q2Y3-F1
#
_entry.id   AF-A0A377Q2Y3-F1
#
_cell.length_a   1.000
_cell.length_b   1.000
_cell.length_c   1.000
_cell.angle_alpha   90.00
_cell.angle_beta   90.00
_cell.angle_gamma   90.00
#
_symmetry.space_group_name_H-M   'P 1'
#
loop_
_entity.id
_entity.type
_entity.pdbx_description
1 polymer ?
#
loop_
_entity_poly.entity_id
_entity_poly.type
_entity_poly.pdbx_seq_one_letter_code
_entity_poly.pdbx_strand_id
1 'polypeptide(L)'
;MFSGLGEQLISGAYVFGVSAIVFASLPFLFVVIKAIMDGKRETTSGADVIGTFLMAFLVHTISCLAFMTTIKIMDIIGSSYSTNYLQDKAFKIFWTFDKASVFSIAGVTNGTVEAEGAYITLYATQIAVQFVFAFIPLVVIFLGAVYGILQAKKDVYRADILSSSVWTILATIVAVMLYFLWAKIATVALFMPDGKDLVQYINEIWNQFIAKAS
;
A
#
# COMPACT_ATOMS: atom_id res chain seq x y z
N MET A 1 1.17 -27.08 -27.52
CA MET A 1 2.16 -26.09 -27.03
C MET A 1 1.42 -24.77 -26.90
N PHE A 2 1.07 -24.34 -25.69
CA PHE A 2 0.48 -23.02 -25.49
C PHE A 2 1.62 -22.01 -25.35
N SER A 3 1.91 -21.26 -26.42
CA SER A 3 2.54 -19.94 -26.29
C SER A 3 1.56 -19.06 -25.49
N GLY A 4 1.95 -18.50 -24.34
CA GLY A 4 1.03 -17.74 -23.49
C GLY A 4 1.25 -17.89 -21.99
N LEU A 5 1.92 -18.96 -21.52
CA LEU A 5 2.02 -19.27 -20.09
C LEU A 5 2.89 -18.26 -19.31
N GLY A 6 3.99 -17.80 -19.91
CA GLY A 6 4.88 -16.80 -19.29
C GLY A 6 4.29 -15.39 -19.37
N GLU A 7 3.68 -15.02 -20.50
CA GLU A 7 3.05 -13.72 -20.70
C GLU A 7 1.83 -13.53 -19.79
N GLN A 8 1.03 -14.60 -19.62
CA GLN A 8 -0.08 -14.63 -18.67
C GLN A 8 0.39 -14.48 -17.23
N LEU A 9 1.54 -15.05 -16.87
CA LEU A 9 2.10 -14.92 -15.53
C LEU A 9 2.57 -13.47 -15.26
N ILE A 10 3.24 -12.83 -16.22
CA ILE A 10 3.61 -11.40 -16.11
C ILE A 10 2.36 -10.52 -16.00
N SER A 11 1.32 -10.82 -16.78
CA SER A 11 0.05 -10.10 -16.72
C SER A 11 -0.67 -10.32 -15.38
N GLY A 12 -0.69 -11.56 -14.89
CA GLY A 12 -1.23 -11.90 -13.58
C GLY A 12 -0.49 -11.18 -12.45
N ALA A 13 0.84 -11.06 -12.55
CA ALA A 13 1.66 -10.36 -11.57
C ALA A 13 1.22 -8.92 -11.35
N TYR A 14 0.97 -8.13 -12.42
CA TYR A 14 0.49 -6.76 -12.24
C TYR A 14 -0.92 -6.73 -11.66
N VAL A 15 -1.83 -7.63 -12.08
CA VAL A 15 -3.20 -7.68 -11.58
C VAL A 15 -3.23 -8.00 -10.08
N PHE A 16 -2.54 -9.06 -9.65
CA PHE A 16 -2.49 -9.46 -8.25
C PHE A 16 -1.70 -8.47 -7.39
N GLY A 17 -0.60 -7.92 -7.90
CA GLY A 17 0.18 -6.90 -7.20
C GLY A 17 -0.61 -5.61 -6.95
N VAL A 18 -1.30 -5.09 -7.97
CA VAL A 18 -2.17 -3.92 -7.81
C VAL A 18 -3.34 -4.22 -6.87
N SER A 19 -3.94 -5.40 -6.99
CA SER A 19 -5.00 -5.82 -6.07
C SER A 19 -4.52 -5.83 -4.62
N ALA A 20 -3.32 -6.36 -4.36
CA ALA A 20 -2.74 -6.37 -3.02
C ALA A 20 -2.56 -4.95 -2.48
N ILE A 21 -2.10 -4.01 -3.30
CA ILE A 21 -1.97 -2.59 -2.92
C ILE A 21 -3.33 -1.97 -2.61
N VAL A 22 -4.34 -2.26 -3.44
CA VAL A 22 -5.72 -1.78 -3.24
C VAL A 22 -6.28 -2.26 -1.91
N PHE A 23 -6.17 -3.55 -1.61
CA PHE A 23 -6.64 -4.13 -0.35
C PHE A 23 -5.81 -3.65 0.86
N ALA A 24 -4.52 -3.41 0.67
CA ALA A 24 -3.68 -2.86 1.73
C ALA A 24 -3.96 -1.37 2.01
N SER A 25 -4.40 -0.58 1.02
CA SER A 25 -4.40 0.89 1.13
C SER A 25 -5.79 1.52 1.19
N LEU A 26 -6.73 1.09 0.33
CA LEU A 26 -8.05 1.75 0.21
C LEU A 26 -8.93 1.65 1.46
N PRO A 27 -9.02 0.52 2.17
CA PRO A 27 -9.87 0.43 3.36
C PRO A 27 -9.44 1.40 4.46
N PHE A 28 -8.13 1.56 4.65
CA PHE A 28 -7.57 2.54 5.59
C PHE A 28 -7.94 3.97 5.18
N LEU A 29 -7.69 4.31 3.91
CA LEU A 29 -7.97 5.64 3.36
C LEU A 29 -9.47 5.99 3.48
N PHE A 30 -10.37 5.04 3.20
CA PHE A 30 -11.81 5.24 3.29
C PHE A 30 -12.25 5.60 4.73
N VAL A 31 -11.74 4.89 5.74
CA VAL A 31 -12.09 5.17 7.13
C VAL A 31 -11.56 6.54 7.57
N VAL A 32 -10.34 6.91 7.18
CA VAL A 32 -9.75 8.22 7.50
C VAL A 32 -10.53 9.36 6.85
N ILE A 33 -10.86 9.25 5.55
CA ILE A 33 -11.66 10.27 4.85
C ILE A 33 -13.04 10.41 5.49
N LYS A 34 -13.70 9.29 5.78
CA LYS A 34 -15.00 9.29 6.46
C LYS A 34 -14.92 10.01 7.81
N ALA A 35 -13.89 9.75 8.60
CA ALA A 35 -13.73 10.40 9.89
C ALA A 35 -13.45 11.91 9.76
N ILE A 36 -12.73 12.36 8.74
CA ILE A 36 -12.57 13.79 8.44
C ILE A 36 -13.92 14.41 8.07
N MET A 37 -14.75 13.72 7.29
CA MET A 37 -16.09 14.19 6.91
C MET A 37 -17.03 14.27 8.11
N ASP A 38 -17.05 13.26 8.97
CA ASP A 38 -17.84 13.24 10.20
C ASP A 38 -17.32 14.28 11.20
N GLY A 39 -16.00 14.51 11.23
CA GLY A 39 -15.35 15.58 11.97
C GLY A 39 -15.86 16.98 11.61
N LYS A 40 -16.47 17.20 10.44
CA LYS A 40 -17.04 18.51 10.06
C LYS A 40 -18.47 18.74 10.57
N ARG A 41 -19.14 17.72 11.13
CA ARG A 41 -20.53 17.83 11.61
C ARG A 41 -20.57 18.31 13.07
N GLU A 42 -21.46 19.26 13.36
CA GLU A 42 -21.60 19.89 14.69
C GLU A 42 -22.30 18.98 15.73
N THR A 43 -23.08 17.99 15.28
CA THR A 43 -23.97 17.17 16.12
C THR A 43 -23.44 15.78 16.45
N THR A 44 -22.32 15.37 15.87
CA THR A 44 -21.67 14.10 16.22
C THR A 44 -20.82 14.32 17.46
N SER A 45 -21.11 13.61 18.56
CA SER A 45 -20.15 13.48 19.67
C SER A 45 -18.82 13.09 19.03
N GLY A 46 -17.79 13.92 19.18
CA GLY A 46 -16.54 13.76 18.42
C GLY A 46 -16.14 12.29 18.42
N ALA A 47 -16.11 11.67 17.24
CA ALA A 47 -15.55 10.33 17.14
C ALA A 47 -14.14 10.46 17.70
N ASP A 48 -13.91 9.87 18.87
CA ASP A 48 -12.64 9.98 19.58
C ASP A 48 -11.54 9.63 18.58
N VAL A 49 -10.54 10.50 18.50
CA VAL A 49 -9.41 10.41 17.57
C VAL A 49 -8.86 8.99 17.55
N ILE A 50 -8.72 8.45 18.75
CA ILE A 50 -8.25 7.09 19.01
C ILE A 50 -9.21 6.05 18.42
N GLY A 51 -10.52 6.20 18.62
CA GLY A 51 -11.55 5.28 18.11
C GLY A 51 -11.61 5.23 16.58
N THR A 52 -11.50 6.37 15.92
CA THR A 52 -11.42 6.45 14.45
C THR A 52 -10.20 5.69 13.93
N PHE A 53 -9.04 5.93 14.53
CA PHE A 53 -7.80 5.31 14.11
C PHE A 53 -7.77 3.81 14.39
N LEU A 54 -8.30 3.37 15.53
CA LEU A 54 -8.48 1.94 15.84
C LEU A 54 -9.39 1.27 14.82
N MET A 55 -10.48 1.91 14.40
CA MET A 55 -11.37 1.38 13.37
C MET A 55 -10.68 1.30 12.01
N ALA A 56 -9.93 2.34 11.61
CA ALA A 56 -9.17 2.33 10.36
C ALA A 56 -8.15 1.20 10.34
N PHE A 57 -7.47 0.98 11.46
CA PHE A 57 -6.50 -0.09 11.64
C PHE A 57 -7.14 -1.48 11.59
N LEU A 58 -8.29 -1.67 12.26
CA LEU A 58 -9.02 -2.93 12.27
C LEU A 58 -9.53 -3.30 10.86
N VAL A 59 -10.14 -2.34 10.15
CA VAL A 59 -10.64 -2.54 8.79
C VAL A 59 -9.49 -2.87 7.82
N HIS A 60 -8.37 -2.15 7.93
CA HIS A 60 -7.15 -2.45 7.17
C HIS A 60 -6.65 -3.87 7.44
N THR A 61 -6.52 -4.25 8.71
CA THR A 61 -6.02 -5.57 9.12
C THR A 61 -6.91 -6.68 8.56
N ILE A 62 -8.23 -6.56 8.71
CA ILE A 62 -9.18 -7.54 8.16
C ILE A 62 -9.07 -7.63 6.65
N SER A 63 -8.93 -6.51 5.94
CA SER A 63 -8.80 -6.49 4.49
C SER A 63 -7.51 -7.19 4.02
N CYS A 64 -6.38 -6.92 4.69
CA CYS A 64 -5.11 -7.60 4.44
C CYS A 64 -5.21 -9.11 4.71
N LEU A 65 -5.79 -9.52 5.84
CA LEU A 65 -6.00 -10.94 6.16
C LEU A 65 -6.90 -11.62 5.14
N ALA A 66 -7.99 -10.97 4.72
CA ALA A 66 -8.91 -11.50 3.72
C ALA A 66 -8.20 -11.69 2.38
N PHE A 67 -7.46 -10.69 1.90
CA PHE A 67 -6.71 -10.78 0.65
C PHE A 67 -5.66 -11.89 0.69
N MET A 68 -4.86 -11.96 1.76
CA MET A 68 -3.88 -13.05 1.94
C MET A 68 -4.55 -14.43 1.93
N THR A 69 -5.70 -14.55 2.60
CA THR A 69 -6.45 -15.81 2.63
C THR A 69 -6.93 -16.19 1.24
N THR A 70 -7.44 -15.23 0.46
CA THR A 70 -7.81 -15.45 -0.94
C THR A 70 -6.63 -15.95 -1.76
N ILE A 71 -5.47 -15.29 -1.69
CA ILE A 71 -4.26 -15.73 -2.42
C ILE A 71 -3.85 -17.15 -2.00
N LYS A 72 -3.84 -17.45 -0.70
CA LYS A 72 -3.49 -18.79 -0.21
C LYS A 72 -4.47 -19.86 -0.68
N ILE A 73 -5.78 -19.57 -0.70
CA ILE A 73 -6.79 -20.49 -1.24
C ILE A 73 -6.56 -20.70 -2.74
N MET A 74 -6.26 -19.65 -3.49
CA MET A 74 -5.95 -19.76 -4.92
C MET A 74 -4.69 -20.60 -5.18
N ASP A 75 -3.66 -20.47 -4.35
CA ASP A 75 -2.46 -21.31 -4.43
C ASP A 75 -2.74 -22.78 -4.10
N ILE A 76 -3.62 -23.07 -3.14
CA ILE A 76 -4.03 -24.44 -2.81
C ILE A 76 -4.85 -25.04 -3.96
N ILE A 77 -5.81 -24.30 -4.51
CA ILE A 77 -6.65 -24.78 -5.63
C ILE A 77 -5.81 -24.96 -6.90
N GLY A 78 -4.81 -24.08 -7.12
CA GLY A 78 -3.87 -24.12 -8.23
C GLY A 78 -2.71 -25.09 -8.05
N SER A 79 -2.62 -25.82 -6.92
CA SER A 79 -1.44 -26.62 -6.54
C SER A 79 -1.11 -27.75 -7.53
N SER A 80 -2.04 -28.10 -8.41
CA SER A 80 -1.82 -29.05 -9.51
C SER A 80 -0.74 -28.61 -10.51
N TYR A 81 -0.40 -27.31 -10.55
CA TYR A 81 0.60 -26.75 -11.47
C TYR A 81 1.96 -26.45 -10.79
N SER A 82 1.94 -25.92 -9.56
CA SER A 82 3.10 -25.86 -8.65
C SER A 82 2.66 -25.41 -7.26
N THR A 83 3.38 -25.81 -6.21
CA THR A 83 3.15 -25.30 -4.85
C THR A 83 3.40 -23.78 -4.79
N ASN A 84 2.52 -23.02 -4.12
CA ASN A 84 2.64 -21.56 -3.90
C ASN A 84 2.88 -20.71 -5.16
N TYR A 85 2.22 -21.04 -6.26
CA TYR A 85 2.45 -20.41 -7.57
C TYR A 85 2.34 -18.87 -7.56
N LEU A 86 1.31 -18.29 -6.94
CA LEU A 86 1.09 -16.85 -6.89
C LEU A 86 2.08 -16.17 -5.95
N GLN A 87 2.26 -16.71 -4.74
CA GLN A 87 3.19 -16.16 -3.75
C GLN A 87 4.64 -16.15 -4.25
N ASP A 88 5.11 -17.27 -4.81
CA ASP A 88 6.53 -17.44 -5.15
C ASP A 88 6.88 -16.91 -6.55
N LYS A 89 5.90 -16.80 -7.46
CA LYS A 89 6.13 -16.30 -8.82
C LYS A 89 5.47 -14.95 -9.09
N ALA A 90 4.14 -14.85 -8.98
CA ALA A 90 3.42 -13.65 -9.40
C ALA A 90 3.81 -12.41 -8.57
N PHE A 91 3.84 -12.53 -7.24
CA PHE A 91 4.27 -11.42 -6.39
C PHE A 91 5.77 -11.11 -6.54
N LYS A 92 6.62 -12.13 -6.69
CA LYS A 92 8.04 -11.92 -6.96
C LYS A 92 8.28 -11.15 -8.27
N ILE A 93 7.57 -11.50 -9.34
CA ILE A 93 7.60 -10.76 -10.61
C ILE A 93 7.12 -9.33 -10.41
N PHE A 94 6.02 -9.14 -9.66
CA PHE A 94 5.48 -7.80 -9.42
C PHE A 94 6.47 -6.86 -8.74
N TRP A 95 7.34 -7.37 -7.88
CA TRP A 95 8.36 -6.57 -7.18
C TRP A 95 9.72 -6.50 -7.92
N THR A 96 9.86 -7.16 -9.08
CA THR A 96 11.11 -7.19 -9.85
C THR A 96 11.06 -6.20 -11.03
N PHE A 97 11.96 -5.22 -11.05
CA PHE A 97 12.02 -4.19 -12.10
C PHE A 97 12.88 -4.57 -13.31
N ASP A 98 13.81 -5.50 -13.14
CA ASP A 98 14.70 -5.92 -14.23
C ASP A 98 13.98 -6.88 -15.18
N LYS A 99 13.94 -6.51 -16.46
CA LYS A 99 13.29 -7.29 -17.52
C LYS A 99 13.82 -8.71 -17.62
N ALA A 100 15.16 -8.87 -17.59
CA ALA A 100 15.76 -10.19 -17.74
C ALA A 100 15.37 -11.12 -16.59
N SER A 101 15.33 -10.58 -15.36
CA SER A 101 14.87 -11.27 -14.16
C SER A 101 13.38 -11.61 -14.24
N VAL A 102 12.53 -10.68 -14.69
CA VAL A 102 11.09 -10.95 -14.89
C VAL A 102 10.88 -12.08 -15.90
N PHE A 103 11.54 -12.02 -17.06
CA PHE A 103 11.43 -13.07 -18.08
C PHE A 103 11.98 -14.41 -17.60
N SER A 104 13.07 -14.40 -16.84
CA SER A 104 13.63 -15.61 -16.23
C SER A 104 12.66 -16.25 -15.22
N ILE A 105 12.02 -15.46 -14.35
CA ILE A 105 11.06 -15.98 -13.38
C ILE A 105 9.78 -16.47 -14.08
N ALA A 106 9.36 -15.77 -15.13
CA ALA A 106 8.21 -16.12 -15.95
C ALA A 106 8.43 -17.31 -16.89
N GLY A 107 9.69 -17.76 -17.06
CA GLY A 107 10.04 -18.86 -17.98
C GLY A 107 9.97 -18.47 -19.46
N VAL A 108 10.13 -17.19 -19.79
CA VAL A 108 10.14 -16.68 -21.17
C VAL A 108 11.55 -16.82 -21.74
N THR A 109 11.74 -17.70 -22.73
CA THR A 109 13.06 -18.01 -23.30
C THR A 109 13.45 -17.17 -24.52
N ASN A 110 12.50 -16.58 -25.24
CA ASN A 110 12.76 -15.84 -26.50
C ASN A 110 11.86 -14.59 -26.66
N GLY A 111 11.87 -13.68 -25.67
CA GLY A 111 11.18 -12.37 -25.66
C GLY A 111 10.18 -12.14 -26.81
N THR A 112 8.98 -12.70 -26.66
CA THR A 112 7.89 -12.55 -27.64
C THR A 112 7.32 -11.13 -27.57
N VAL A 113 6.72 -10.64 -28.65
CA VAL A 113 6.08 -9.30 -28.66
C VAL A 113 5.02 -9.20 -27.56
N GLU A 114 4.32 -10.30 -27.29
CA GLU A 114 3.35 -10.45 -26.22
C GLU A 114 4.00 -10.35 -24.82
N ALA A 115 5.14 -11.01 -24.60
CA ALA A 115 5.88 -10.92 -23.33
C ALA A 115 6.41 -9.51 -23.09
N GLU A 116 6.89 -8.84 -24.14
CA GLU A 116 7.32 -7.44 -24.09
C GLU A 116 6.18 -6.51 -23.70
N GLY A 117 5.01 -6.66 -24.34
CA GLY A 117 3.82 -5.87 -24.02
C GLY A 117 3.34 -6.06 -22.58
N ALA A 118 3.34 -7.31 -22.10
CA ALA A 118 3.01 -7.63 -20.71
C ALA A 118 4.01 -7.00 -19.74
N TYR A 119 5.32 -7.07 -20.04
CA TYR A 119 6.35 -6.46 -19.22
C TYR A 119 6.27 -4.93 -19.18
N ILE A 120 6.00 -4.26 -20.32
CA ILE A 120 5.84 -2.81 -20.35
C ILE A 120 4.67 -2.37 -19.46
N THR A 121 3.56 -3.11 -19.50
CA THR A 121 2.38 -2.84 -18.66
C THR A 121 2.71 -3.03 -17.17
N LEU A 122 3.42 -4.11 -16.83
CA LEU A 122 3.91 -4.33 -15.48
C LEU A 122 4.85 -3.20 -15.03
N TYR A 123 5.83 -2.83 -15.85
CA TYR A 123 6.81 -1.80 -15.55
C TYR A 123 6.16 -0.43 -15.33
N ALA A 124 5.22 -0.03 -16.21
CA ALA A 124 4.46 1.21 -16.04
C ALA A 124 3.67 1.22 -14.71
N THR A 125 3.08 0.07 -14.36
CA THR A 125 2.38 -0.11 -13.08
C THR A 125 3.32 0.00 -11.90
N GLN A 126 4.48 -0.67 -11.94
CA GLN A 126 5.50 -0.63 -10.91
C GLN A 126 6.01 0.80 -10.66
N ILE A 127 6.22 1.57 -11.73
CA ILE A 127 6.59 2.99 -11.64
C ILE A 127 5.48 3.81 -10.98
N ALA A 128 4.22 3.63 -11.39
CA ALA A 128 3.08 4.31 -10.77
C ALA A 128 2.98 4.00 -9.27
N VAL A 129 3.20 2.75 -8.88
CA VAL A 129 3.22 2.31 -7.48
C VAL A 129 4.36 2.98 -6.71
N GLN A 130 5.56 3.07 -7.27
CA GLN A 130 6.67 3.79 -6.64
C GLN A 130 6.31 5.26 -6.36
N PHE A 131 5.68 5.94 -7.32
CA PHE A 131 5.21 7.31 -7.11
C PHE A 131 4.18 7.39 -5.99
N VAL A 132 3.15 6.53 -5.99
CA VAL A 132 2.13 6.51 -4.94
C VAL A 132 2.79 6.32 -3.56
N PHE A 133 3.65 5.32 -3.42
CA PHE A 133 4.34 5.01 -2.17
C PHE A 133 5.31 6.11 -1.71
N ALA A 134 5.96 6.82 -2.64
CA ALA A 134 6.79 7.97 -2.28
C ALA A 134 5.98 9.11 -1.65
N PHE A 135 4.73 9.32 -2.10
CA PHE A 135 3.87 10.38 -1.58
C PHE A 135 3.11 10.00 -0.30
N ILE A 136 2.94 8.71 0.01
CA ILE A 136 2.20 8.27 1.22
C ILE A 136 2.70 8.94 2.51
N PRO A 137 4.01 8.97 2.83
CA PRO A 137 4.49 9.63 4.05
C PRO A 137 4.08 11.11 4.16
N LEU A 138 4.13 11.83 3.03
CA LEU A 138 3.73 13.25 2.97
C LEU A 138 2.22 13.41 3.19
N VAL A 139 1.42 12.55 2.56
CA VAL A 139 -0.04 12.53 2.73
C VAL A 139 -0.40 12.23 4.19
N VAL A 140 0.28 11.30 4.85
CA VAL A 140 0.05 10.97 6.27
C VAL A 140 0.32 12.18 7.17
N ILE A 141 1.44 12.88 6.97
CA ILE A 141 1.77 14.10 7.73
C ILE A 141 0.70 15.16 7.52
N PHE A 142 0.30 15.38 6.26
CA PHE A 142 -0.72 16.36 5.89
C PHE A 142 -2.09 16.03 6.53
N LEU A 143 -2.54 14.77 6.45
CA LEU A 143 -3.81 14.34 7.04
C LEU A 143 -3.79 14.47 8.57
N GLY A 144 -2.69 14.10 9.22
CA GLY A 144 -2.51 14.29 10.66
C GLY A 144 -2.62 15.75 11.07
N ALA A 145 -2.00 16.65 10.30
CA ALA A 145 -2.06 18.08 10.56
C ALA A 145 -3.49 18.65 10.38
N VAL A 146 -4.15 18.32 9.27
CA VAL A 146 -5.54 18.74 9.00
C VAL A 146 -6.47 18.28 10.12
N TYR A 147 -6.32 17.03 10.55
CA TYR A 147 -7.15 16.47 11.61
C TYR A 147 -6.92 17.18 12.96
N GLY A 148 -5.67 17.43 13.34
CA GLY A 148 -5.36 18.14 14.60
C GLY A 148 -5.89 19.58 14.65
N ILE A 149 -5.87 20.30 13.52
CA ILE A 149 -6.51 21.62 13.40
C ILE A 149 -8.02 21.54 13.61
N LEU A 150 -8.68 20.54 13.02
CA LEU A 150 -10.13 20.36 13.16
C LEU A 150 -10.52 20.03 14.60
N GLN A 151 -9.74 19.18 15.29
CA GLN A 151 -10.00 18.81 16.67
C GLN A 151 -9.81 19.98 17.63
N ALA A 152 -8.74 20.76 17.45
CA ALA A 152 -8.48 21.95 18.27
C ALA A 152 -9.63 22.97 18.24
N LYS A 153 -10.33 23.10 17.11
CA LYS A 153 -11.51 23.97 16.98
C LYS A 153 -12.74 23.46 17.72
N LYS A 154 -12.83 22.15 17.97
CA LYS A 154 -13.95 21.54 18.69
C LYS A 154 -13.77 21.62 20.21
N ASP A 155 -12.55 21.42 20.69
CA ASP A 155 -12.29 21.30 22.14
C ASP A 155 -12.02 22.65 22.83
N VAL A 156 -11.75 23.73 22.08
CA VAL A 156 -11.45 25.05 22.67
C VAL A 156 -12.43 26.12 22.18
N TYR A 157 -13.24 26.66 23.10
CA TYR A 157 -14.26 27.70 22.85
C TYR A 157 -13.68 29.04 22.35
N ARG A 158 -12.35 29.22 22.42
CA ARG A 158 -11.60 30.29 21.76
C ARG A 158 -10.37 29.67 21.11
N ALA A 159 -10.15 29.90 19.81
CA ALA A 159 -9.00 29.38 19.08
C ALA A 159 -7.69 29.98 19.63
N ASP A 160 -7.10 29.34 20.64
CA ASP A 160 -5.75 29.60 21.10
C ASP A 160 -4.76 28.92 20.13
N ILE A 161 -3.88 29.72 19.54
CA ILE A 161 -2.85 29.25 18.59
C ILE A 161 -1.97 28.19 19.25
N LEU A 162 -1.70 28.33 20.55
CA LEU A 162 -0.86 27.38 21.29
C LEU A 162 -1.56 26.02 21.40
N SER A 163 -2.84 25.99 21.79
CA SER A 163 -3.63 24.76 21.88
C SER A 163 -3.78 24.08 20.51
N SER A 164 -4.05 24.86 19.46
CA SER A 164 -4.17 24.32 18.10
C SER A 164 -2.87 23.71 17.59
N SER A 165 -1.72 24.31 17.94
CA SER A 165 -0.41 23.77 17.58
C SER A 165 -0.12 22.45 18.29
N VAL A 166 -0.41 22.36 19.60
CA VAL A 166 -0.21 21.13 20.38
C VAL A 166 -1.05 19.97 19.84
N TRP A 167 -2.34 20.20 19.55
CA TRP A 167 -3.22 19.18 18.97
C TRP A 167 -2.77 18.73 17.57
N THR A 168 -2.28 19.66 16.75
CA THR A 168 -1.71 19.37 15.43
C THR A 168 -0.49 18.47 15.54
N ILE A 169 0.46 18.81 16.43
CA ILE A 169 1.67 18.01 16.65
C ILE A 169 1.30 16.61 17.13
N LEU A 170 0.44 16.49 18.14
CA LEU A 170 0.01 15.20 18.68
C LEU A 170 -0.68 14.33 17.60
N ALA A 171 -1.60 14.92 16.83
CA ALA A 171 -2.30 14.20 15.76
C ALA A 171 -1.34 13.73 14.65
N THR A 172 -0.35 14.56 14.26
CA THR A 172 0.67 14.17 13.29
C THR A 172 1.56 13.04 13.81
N ILE A 173 2.00 13.07 15.07
CA ILE A 173 2.79 11.99 15.68
C ILE A 173 1.99 10.67 15.66
N VAL A 174 0.72 10.71 16.04
CA VAL A 174 -0.17 9.54 15.99
C VAL A 174 -0.34 9.03 14.57
N ALA A 175 -0.58 9.91 13.58
CA ALA A 175 -0.70 9.53 12.18
C ALA A 175 0.57 8.85 11.65
N VAL A 176 1.75 9.35 12.01
CA VAL A 176 3.04 8.76 11.64
C VAL A 176 3.23 7.38 12.28
N MET A 177 2.91 7.20 13.56
CA MET A 177 2.98 5.88 14.21
C MET A 177 2.05 4.87 13.53
N LEU A 178 0.84 5.30 13.15
CA LEU A 178 -0.11 4.46 12.43
C LEU A 178 0.37 4.11 11.03
N TYR A 179 1.06 5.02 10.35
CA TYR A 179 1.70 4.72 9.08
C TYR A 179 2.73 3.59 9.20
N PHE A 180 3.58 3.60 10.23
CA PHE A 180 4.52 2.50 10.45
C PHE A 180 3.80 1.18 10.71
N LEU A 181 2.74 1.20 11.51
CA LEU A 181 1.97 0.01 11.82
C LEU A 181 1.23 -0.54 10.60
N TRP A 182 0.60 0.34 9.82
CA TRP A 182 0.01 0.05 8.51
C TRP A 182 1.04 -0.59 7.58
N ALA A 183 2.23 0.02 7.46
CA ALA A 183 3.26 -0.46 6.55
C ALA A 183 3.74 -1.88 6.93
N LYS A 184 3.83 -2.20 8.22
CA LYS A 184 4.20 -3.54 8.70
C LYS A 184 3.14 -4.60 8.36
N ILE A 185 1.85 -4.28 8.48
CA ILE A 185 0.78 -5.21 8.08
C ILE A 185 0.71 -5.35 6.57
N ALA A 186 0.76 -4.23 5.85
CA ALA A 186 0.77 -4.19 4.40
C ALA A 186 1.93 -5.01 3.82
N THR A 187 3.11 -4.97 4.44
CA THR A 187 4.28 -5.78 4.02
C THR A 187 3.92 -7.25 3.81
N VAL A 188 3.16 -7.83 4.74
CA VAL A 188 2.79 -9.25 4.68
C VAL A 188 1.75 -9.49 3.59
N ALA A 189 0.74 -8.63 3.48
CA ALA A 189 -0.32 -8.75 2.47
C ALA A 189 0.16 -8.49 1.04
N LEU A 190 1.20 -7.69 0.89
CA LEU A 190 1.87 -7.39 -0.38
C LEU A 190 2.83 -8.50 -0.82
N PHE A 191 3.07 -9.51 0.02
CA PHE A 191 4.04 -10.59 -0.22
C PHE A 191 5.39 -10.04 -0.69
N MET A 192 5.91 -9.03 0.03
CA MET A 192 7.17 -8.41 -0.34
C MET A 192 8.32 -9.44 -0.34
N PRO A 193 9.17 -9.46 -1.38
CA PRO A 193 10.24 -10.44 -1.48
C PRO A 193 11.41 -10.12 -0.53
N ASP A 194 12.27 -11.12 -0.35
CA ASP A 194 13.59 -10.99 0.29
C ASP A 194 13.56 -10.48 1.75
N GLY A 195 12.42 -10.61 2.43
CA GLY A 195 12.25 -10.19 3.82
C GLY A 195 12.29 -8.68 4.03
N LYS A 196 12.26 -7.89 2.95
CA LYS A 196 12.19 -6.42 3.03
C LYS A 196 10.82 -6.00 3.57
N ASP A 197 10.82 -4.96 4.40
CA ASP A 197 9.58 -4.32 4.83
C ASP A 197 9.23 -3.09 3.97
N LEU A 198 7.94 -2.74 3.94
CA LEU A 198 7.43 -1.68 3.07
C LEU A 198 8.05 -0.31 3.41
N VAL A 199 8.42 -0.09 4.66
CA VAL A 199 9.07 1.16 5.10
C VAL A 199 10.48 1.24 4.50
N GLN A 200 11.24 0.13 4.55
CA GLN A 200 12.55 0.04 3.91
C GLN A 200 12.43 0.28 2.41
N TYR A 201 11.44 -0.32 1.75
CA TYR A 201 11.19 -0.10 0.33
C TYR A 201 10.88 1.38 0.00
N ILE A 202 10.04 2.04 0.79
CA ILE A 202 9.75 3.48 0.64
C ILE A 202 11.01 4.32 0.84
N ASN A 203 11.84 4.00 1.83
CA ASN A 203 13.10 4.70 2.06
C ASN A 203 14.09 4.52 0.88
N GLU A 204 14.16 3.33 0.29
CA GLU A 204 14.96 3.09 -0.92
C GLU A 204 14.50 3.97 -2.08
N ILE A 205 13.19 4.12 -2.29
CA ILE A 205 12.63 5.01 -3.32
C ILE A 205 13.08 6.45 -3.07
N TRP A 206 12.96 6.94 -1.83
CA TRP A 206 13.39 8.31 -1.48
C TRP A 206 14.89 8.52 -1.69
N ASN A 207 15.73 7.56 -1.29
CA ASN A 207 17.17 7.63 -1.52
C ASN A 207 17.50 7.70 -3.02
N GLN A 208 16.78 6.96 -3.87
CA GLN A 208 16.96 7.04 -5.32
C GLN A 208 16.54 8.40 -5.89
N PHE A 209 15.48 9.02 -5.38
CA PHE A 209 15.08 10.36 -5.82
C PHE A 209 16.09 11.43 -5.40
N ILE A 210 16.58 11.38 -4.17
CA ILE A 210 17.58 12.31 -3.67
C ILE A 210 18.89 12.16 -4.46
N ALA A 211 19.37 10.94 -4.67
CA ALA A 211 20.59 10.68 -5.42
C ALA A 211 20.53 11.11 -6.90
N LYS A 212 19.34 11.15 -7.50
CA LYS A 212 19.14 11.67 -8.86
C LYS A 212 19.02 13.20 -8.92
N ALA A 213 18.73 13.84 -7.79
CA ALA A 213 18.58 15.30 -7.69
C ALA A 213 19.87 16.01 -7.26
N SER A 214 20.84 15.28 -6.70
CA SER A 214 22.20 15.72 -6.38
C SER A 214 23.15 15.56 -7.56
#